data_AF-A0A9E1KR86-F1
#
_entry.id   AF-A0A9E1KR86-F1
#
_cell.length_a   1.000
_cell.length_b   1.000
_cell.length_c   1.000
_cell.angle_alpha   90.00
_cell.angle_beta   90.00
_cell.angle_gamma   90.00
#
_symmetry.space_group_name_H-M   'P 1'
#
loop_
_entity.id
_entity.type
_entity.pdbx_description
1 polymer ?
#
loop_
_entity_poly.entity_id
_entity_poly.type
_entity_poly.pdbx_seq_one_letter_code
_entity_poly.pdbx_strand_id
1 'polypeptide(L)'
;MMKWASRFILLLSIAALTAGCKLAIIVVEGGEVQSTGSGVCVANVICVVDVTDPNFSEIFTAVPDEGWYFHKWNSGSRFFCDGSSVPECNLSFHEHAESKAVEDMVASSETFYLMPVFKLYRDIITVNGIEWIQPALFTNLSWNDINAICPEGVCAGVLNGYDMTGWMWATIEDVNALFNHYIGFEALGPGRGNYTGYGDPKPNWAGEFYVDGWRTT
;
A
#
# COMPACT_ATOMS: atom_id res chain seq x y z
N MET A 1 52.44 51.19 -13.97
CA MET A 1 52.09 49.75 -14.01
C MET A 1 51.11 49.52 -12.84
N MET A 2 49.78 49.59 -13.01
CA MET A 2 48.88 48.58 -13.62
C MET A 2 49.11 47.22 -12.91
N LYS A 3 48.23 46.61 -12.12
CA LYS A 3 46.77 46.35 -12.22
C LYS A 3 46.22 46.07 -10.80
N TRP A 4 45.15 46.73 -10.33
CA TRP A 4 43.73 46.44 -10.61
C TRP A 4 43.12 45.63 -9.47
N ALA A 5 42.11 46.23 -8.85
CA ALA A 5 41.21 45.60 -7.90
C ALA A 5 40.60 44.32 -8.48
N SER A 6 40.14 43.44 -7.59
CA SER A 6 39.35 42.21 -7.81
C SER A 6 40.13 40.95 -7.46
N ARG A 7 39.97 40.47 -6.22
CA ARG A 7 39.70 39.05 -5.88
C ARG A 7 38.99 38.96 -4.52
N PHE A 8 37.94 39.77 -4.33
CA PHE A 8 36.90 39.53 -3.31
C PHE A 8 35.61 39.20 -4.06
N ILE A 9 35.62 38.09 -4.79
CA ILE A 9 34.39 37.37 -5.13
C ILE A 9 34.52 36.06 -4.39
N LEU A 10 34.33 36.15 -3.07
CA LEU A 10 34.11 34.97 -2.24
C LEU A 10 32.78 34.40 -2.73
N LEU A 11 32.87 33.25 -3.39
CA LEU A 11 31.82 32.30 -3.75
C LEU A 11 30.53 32.51 -2.93
N LEU A 12 29.65 33.37 -3.43
CA LEU A 12 28.25 33.44 -3.03
C LEU A 12 27.48 32.35 -3.80
N SER A 13 28.03 31.14 -3.81
CA SER A 13 27.29 29.90 -4.08
C SER A 13 26.67 29.45 -2.75
N ILE A 14 25.94 30.37 -2.10
CA ILE A 14 24.89 30.00 -1.17
C ILE A 14 23.88 29.31 -2.07
N ALA A 15 23.70 28.01 -1.88
CA ALA A 15 22.60 27.26 -2.47
C ALA A 15 21.37 28.15 -2.32
N ALA A 16 20.81 28.61 -3.44
CA ALA A 16 19.52 29.27 -3.42
C ALA A 16 18.56 28.20 -2.90
N LEU A 17 18.33 28.22 -1.59
CA LEU A 17 17.21 27.55 -0.95
C LEU A 17 16.01 28.22 -1.58
N THR A 18 15.50 27.60 -2.65
CA THR A 18 14.26 28.01 -3.29
C THR A 18 13.22 28.04 -2.17
N ALA A 19 12.74 29.24 -1.84
CA ALA A 19 11.60 29.40 -0.94
C ALA A 19 10.45 28.60 -1.56
N GLY A 20 9.88 27.68 -0.79
CA GLY A 20 9.01 26.63 -1.31
C GLY A 20 8.90 25.49 -0.32
N CYS A 21 7.66 25.12 -0.02
CA CYS A 21 7.35 23.88 0.68
C CYS A 21 7.98 22.69 -0.08
N LYS A 22 8.56 21.74 0.66
CA LYS A 22 9.14 20.52 0.08
C LYS A 22 8.19 19.36 0.30
N LEU A 23 7.84 18.63 -0.75
CA LEU A 23 7.15 17.36 -0.64
C LEU A 23 8.16 16.23 -0.88
N ALA A 24 8.51 15.52 0.19
CA ALA A 24 9.40 14.37 0.12
C ALA A 24 8.57 13.09 -0.07
N ILE A 25 8.76 12.44 -1.21
CA ILE A 25 8.17 11.15 -1.56
C ILE A 25 9.19 10.08 -1.22
N ILE A 26 8.90 9.28 -0.20
CA ILE A 26 9.81 8.27 0.36
C ILE A 26 9.29 6.91 -0.07
N VAL A 27 9.96 6.28 -1.03
CA VAL A 27 9.61 4.92 -1.46
C VAL A 27 10.70 3.97 -0.99
N VAL A 28 10.36 3.08 -0.07
CA VAL A 28 11.34 2.13 0.51
C VAL A 28 11.57 0.98 -0.46
N GLU A 29 10.59 0.10 -0.62
CA GLU A 29 10.63 -1.07 -1.49
C GLU A 29 9.22 -1.49 -1.92
N GLY A 30 9.12 -2.38 -2.90
CA GLY A 30 7.87 -3.05 -3.27
C GLY A 30 6.93 -2.28 -4.20
N GLY A 31 7.45 -1.24 -4.86
CA GLY A 31 6.70 -0.46 -5.83
C GLY A 31 7.32 0.90 -6.10
N GLU A 32 6.49 1.77 -6.66
CA GLU A 32 6.81 3.14 -7.03
C GLU A 32 5.62 4.08 -6.75
N VAL A 33 5.87 5.37 -6.79
CA VAL A 33 4.83 6.41 -6.79
C VAL A 33 4.85 7.11 -8.14
N GLN A 34 3.75 7.06 -8.86
CA GLN A 34 3.56 7.76 -10.12
C GLN A 34 2.81 9.07 -9.87
N SER A 35 3.28 10.14 -10.48
CA SER A 35 2.80 11.49 -10.28
C SER A 35 2.27 12.08 -11.57
N THR A 36 1.15 12.81 -11.55
CA THR A 36 0.56 13.38 -12.77
C THR A 36 1.39 14.51 -13.41
N GLY A 37 2.36 15.09 -12.70
CA GLY A 37 3.25 16.15 -13.19
C GLY A 37 4.74 16.01 -12.80
N SER A 38 5.04 15.45 -11.64
CA SER A 38 6.38 15.38 -11.04
C SER A 38 7.17 14.12 -11.45
N GLY A 39 6.58 13.24 -12.26
CA GLY A 39 7.22 12.02 -12.77
C GLY A 39 7.03 10.79 -11.89
N VAL A 40 7.98 9.85 -11.93
CA VAL A 40 7.92 8.58 -11.19
C VAL A 40 8.99 8.56 -10.11
N CYS A 41 8.58 8.24 -8.88
CA CYS A 41 9.48 8.00 -7.76
C CYS A 41 9.60 6.50 -7.47
N VAL A 42 10.76 5.93 -7.79
CA VAL A 42 11.02 4.48 -7.66
C VAL A 42 11.50 4.12 -6.25
N ALA A 43 11.42 2.83 -5.92
CA ALA A 43 11.95 2.26 -4.68
C ALA A 43 13.41 2.65 -4.38
N ASN A 44 13.73 2.70 -3.09
CA ASN A 44 15.04 3.05 -2.52
C ASN A 44 15.52 4.47 -2.86
N VAL A 45 14.62 5.36 -3.27
CA VAL A 45 14.91 6.76 -3.58
C VAL A 45 13.96 7.66 -2.79
N ILE A 46 14.45 8.85 -2.43
CA ILE A 46 13.61 9.95 -1.94
C ILE A 46 13.54 10.99 -3.06
N CYS A 47 12.34 11.20 -3.59
CA CYS A 47 12.09 12.27 -4.56
C CYS A 47 11.59 13.50 -3.81
N VAL A 48 12.10 14.67 -4.19
CA VAL A 48 11.68 15.94 -3.57
C VAL A 48 11.01 16.78 -4.65
N VAL A 49 9.76 17.14 -4.41
CA VAL A 49 8.99 18.08 -5.24
C VAL A 49 8.98 19.44 -4.54
N ASP A 50 9.36 20.47 -5.28
CA ASP A 50 9.28 21.86 -4.81
C ASP A 50 7.87 22.39 -5.07
N VAL A 51 7.12 22.61 -3.99
CA VAL A 51 5.77 23.16 -4.05
C VAL A 51 5.84 24.66 -3.80
N THR A 52 5.81 25.42 -4.90
CA THR A 52 5.93 26.90 -4.90
C THR A 52 4.65 27.61 -5.34
N ASP A 53 3.61 26.87 -5.77
CA ASP A 53 2.34 27.41 -6.24
C ASP A 53 1.23 27.16 -5.20
N PRO A 54 0.55 28.19 -4.68
CA PRO A 54 -0.61 28.02 -3.80
C PRO A 54 -1.82 27.35 -4.49
N ASN A 55 -1.80 27.20 -5.82
CA ASN A 55 -2.76 26.42 -6.60
C ASN A 55 -2.26 25.01 -6.93
N PHE A 56 -1.22 24.51 -6.25
CA PHE A 56 -0.69 23.17 -6.48
C PHE A 56 -1.79 22.12 -6.43
N SER A 57 -1.85 21.29 -7.46
CA SER A 57 -2.79 20.19 -7.57
C SER A 57 -2.16 19.04 -8.34
N GLU A 58 -1.98 17.91 -7.69
CA GLU A 58 -1.32 16.74 -8.26
C GLU A 58 -1.85 15.44 -7.62
N ILE A 59 -1.97 14.39 -8.44
CA ILE A 59 -2.32 13.05 -7.96
C ILE A 59 -1.06 12.20 -7.93
N PHE A 60 -0.82 11.60 -6.77
CA PHE A 60 0.24 10.63 -6.52
C PHE A 60 -0.38 9.25 -6.34
N THR A 61 -0.05 8.32 -7.22
CA THR A 61 -0.58 6.96 -7.20
C THR A 61 0.51 5.99 -6.76
N ALA A 62 0.27 5.27 -5.66
CA ALA A 62 1.14 4.19 -5.24
C ALA A 62 0.89 2.95 -6.12
N VAL A 63 1.91 2.52 -6.86
CA VAL A 63 1.86 1.39 -7.77
C VAL A 63 2.76 0.28 -7.23
N PRO A 64 2.21 -0.85 -6.76
CA PRO A 64 3.01 -1.95 -6.25
C PRO A 64 3.73 -2.71 -7.37
N ASP A 65 4.92 -3.23 -7.05
CA ASP A 65 5.62 -4.20 -7.90
C ASP A 65 4.89 -5.55 -7.92
N GLU A 66 5.24 -6.42 -8.87
CA GLU A 66 4.72 -7.79 -8.90
C GLU A 66 5.03 -8.53 -7.58
N GLY A 67 4.03 -9.21 -7.01
CA GLY A 67 4.14 -9.89 -5.72
C GLY A 67 3.97 -8.97 -4.51
N TRP A 68 3.77 -7.67 -4.71
CA TRP A 68 3.49 -6.70 -3.65
C TRP A 68 2.07 -6.14 -3.75
N TYR A 69 1.61 -5.55 -2.66
CA TYR A 69 0.40 -4.75 -2.64
C TYR A 69 0.61 -3.46 -1.86
N PHE A 70 -0.12 -2.42 -2.27
CA PHE A 70 -0.24 -1.20 -1.50
C PHE A 70 -1.09 -1.48 -0.26
N HIS A 71 -0.50 -1.35 0.92
CA HIS A 71 -1.21 -1.53 2.18
C HIS A 71 -1.93 -0.26 2.61
N LYS A 72 -1.19 0.86 2.65
CA LYS A 72 -1.69 2.20 2.99
C LYS A 72 -0.59 3.25 2.80
N TRP A 73 -0.98 4.51 2.87
CA TRP A 73 -0.04 5.60 3.12
C TRP A 73 0.39 5.60 4.60
N ASN A 74 1.67 5.89 4.84
CA ASN A 74 2.19 5.98 6.20
C ASN A 74 1.54 7.15 6.95
N SER A 75 1.60 7.07 8.28
CA SER A 75 0.92 7.98 9.19
C SER A 75 1.91 8.77 10.04
N GLY A 76 1.56 10.02 10.36
CA GLY A 76 2.32 10.84 11.29
C GLY A 76 2.22 12.34 11.02
N SER A 77 2.96 13.10 11.83
CA SER A 77 3.14 14.53 11.64
C SER A 77 3.62 14.84 10.21
N ARG A 78 2.91 15.74 9.52
CA ARG A 78 3.24 16.24 8.17
C ARG A 78 3.16 15.20 7.04
N PHE A 79 2.58 14.02 7.30
CA PHE A 79 2.21 13.10 6.23
C PHE A 79 0.92 13.56 5.56
N PHE A 80 0.95 13.61 4.24
CA PHE A 80 -0.28 13.72 3.47
C PHE A 80 -0.87 12.34 3.20
N CYS A 81 -2.18 12.28 2.99
CA CYS A 81 -2.95 11.05 2.82
C CYS A 81 -2.76 10.05 3.97
N ASP A 82 -2.40 10.55 5.15
CA ASP A 82 -2.07 9.79 6.35
C ASP A 82 -3.08 8.65 6.59
N GLY A 83 -2.55 7.42 6.61
CA GLY A 83 -3.30 6.23 6.97
C GLY A 83 -4.32 5.76 5.93
N SER A 84 -4.50 6.50 4.83
CA SER A 84 -5.43 6.12 3.76
C SER A 84 -5.01 4.81 3.10
N SER A 85 -5.97 3.90 2.95
CA SER A 85 -5.84 2.66 2.17
C SER A 85 -6.18 2.86 0.69
N VAL A 86 -6.44 4.10 0.26
CA VAL A 86 -6.66 4.44 -1.15
C VAL A 86 -5.30 4.73 -1.80
N PRO A 87 -4.92 4.03 -2.90
CA PRO A 87 -3.62 4.19 -3.53
C PRO A 87 -3.45 5.55 -4.22
N GLU A 88 -4.54 6.18 -4.68
CA GLU A 88 -4.50 7.55 -5.19
C GLU A 88 -4.55 8.57 -4.05
N CYS A 89 -3.48 9.35 -3.94
CA CYS A 89 -3.39 10.50 -3.05
C CYS A 89 -3.52 11.79 -3.87
N ASN A 90 -4.71 12.40 -3.83
CA ASN A 90 -4.96 13.68 -4.48
C ASN A 90 -4.55 14.83 -3.55
N LEU A 91 -3.43 15.49 -3.87
CA LEU A 91 -2.96 16.67 -3.16
C LEU A 91 -3.36 17.91 -3.94
N SER A 92 -4.39 18.59 -3.47
CA SER A 92 -4.88 19.82 -4.09
C SER A 92 -5.06 20.91 -3.05
N PHE A 93 -4.51 22.09 -3.34
CA PHE A 93 -4.74 23.30 -2.56
C PHE A 93 -5.82 24.19 -3.18
N HIS A 94 -6.42 23.82 -4.31
CA HIS A 94 -7.41 24.66 -5.01
C HIS A 94 -8.58 25.10 -4.13
N GLU A 95 -9.08 24.23 -3.26
CA GLU A 95 -10.17 24.58 -2.33
C GLU A 95 -9.76 25.58 -1.24
N HIS A 96 -8.45 25.87 -1.15
CA HIS A 96 -7.82 26.70 -0.13
C HIS A 96 -6.81 27.70 -0.71
N ALA A 97 -6.84 27.98 -2.02
CA ALA A 97 -5.80 28.78 -2.67
C ALA A 97 -5.72 30.23 -2.15
N GLU A 98 -6.83 30.78 -1.63
CA GLU A 98 -6.87 32.10 -0.98
C GLU A 98 -6.64 32.05 0.54
N SER A 99 -6.29 30.89 1.08
CA SER A 99 -5.99 30.73 2.51
C SER A 99 -4.59 31.24 2.79
N LYS A 100 -4.48 32.24 3.67
CA LYS A 100 -3.19 32.70 4.20
C LYS A 100 -2.35 31.54 4.76
N ALA A 101 -2.98 30.49 5.30
CA ALA A 101 -2.26 29.32 5.79
C ALA A 101 -1.58 28.52 4.66
N VAL A 102 -2.22 28.40 3.48
CA VAL A 102 -1.62 27.77 2.30
C VAL A 102 -0.52 28.64 1.73
N GLU A 103 -0.74 29.96 1.64
CA GLU A 103 0.30 30.90 1.21
C GLU A 103 1.52 30.86 2.14
N ASP A 104 1.31 30.92 3.47
CA ASP A 104 2.38 30.84 4.47
C ASP A 104 3.12 29.49 4.39
N MET A 105 2.39 28.38 4.19
CA MET A 105 2.97 27.05 4.03
C MET A 105 3.82 26.94 2.76
N VAL A 106 3.28 27.37 1.60
CA VAL A 106 3.98 27.34 0.32
C VAL A 106 5.20 28.28 0.34
N ALA A 107 5.10 29.43 0.99
CA ALA A 107 6.22 30.34 1.19
C ALA A 107 7.23 29.85 2.25
N SER A 108 6.88 28.83 3.05
CA SER A 108 7.77 28.23 4.03
C SER A 108 8.85 27.37 3.36
N SER A 109 9.77 26.84 4.18
CA SER A 109 10.72 25.80 3.79
C SER A 109 10.43 24.47 4.49
N GLU A 110 9.19 24.30 4.97
CA GLU A 110 8.78 23.08 5.65
C GLU A 110 8.74 21.90 4.68
N THR A 111 9.00 20.71 5.22
CA THR A 111 8.91 19.44 4.48
C THR A 111 7.69 18.66 4.93
N PHE A 112 6.93 18.18 3.95
CA PHE A 112 5.81 17.26 4.11
C PHE A 112 6.14 15.95 3.39
N TYR A 113 5.41 14.89 3.74
CA TYR A 113 5.79 13.54 3.37
C TYR A 113 4.66 12.79 2.67
N LEU A 114 5.03 12.04 1.64
CA LEU A 114 4.27 10.92 1.11
C LEU A 114 5.14 9.67 1.24
N MET A 115 4.59 8.61 1.82
CA MET A 115 5.32 7.36 1.97
C MET A 115 4.34 6.21 1.82
N PRO A 116 4.28 5.55 0.65
CA PRO A 116 3.47 4.36 0.52
C PRO A 116 4.09 3.25 1.37
N VAL A 117 3.23 2.44 1.99
CA VAL A 117 3.62 1.20 2.65
C VAL A 117 3.21 0.07 1.71
N PHE A 118 4.19 -0.52 1.04
CA PHE A 118 4.00 -1.75 0.31
C PHE A 118 4.29 -2.96 1.20
N LYS A 119 3.57 -4.04 0.97
CA LYS A 119 3.79 -5.33 1.64
C LYS A 119 3.83 -6.44 0.59
N LEU A 120 4.68 -7.43 0.83
CA LEU A 120 4.66 -8.66 0.05
C LEU A 120 3.32 -9.36 0.27
N TYR A 121 2.75 -9.86 -0.82
CA TYR A 121 1.73 -10.88 -0.68
C TYR A 121 2.35 -12.12 -0.04
N ARG A 122 1.67 -12.68 0.94
CA ARG A 122 2.03 -14.00 1.48
C ARG A 122 1.30 -15.06 0.67
N ASP A 123 2.00 -16.14 0.33
CA ASP A 123 1.38 -17.28 -0.35
C ASP A 123 0.60 -18.16 0.64
N ILE A 124 1.08 -18.21 1.89
CA ILE A 124 0.54 -19.00 2.99
C ILE A 124 0.19 -18.08 4.15
N ILE A 125 -1.03 -18.23 4.70
CA ILE A 125 -1.50 -17.53 5.90
C ILE A 125 -1.79 -18.56 6.98
N THR A 126 -1.35 -18.31 8.21
CA THR A 126 -1.64 -19.19 9.35
C THR A 126 -2.73 -18.57 10.22
N VAL A 127 -3.86 -19.26 10.35
CA VAL A 127 -4.97 -18.84 11.22
C VAL A 127 -5.34 -19.97 12.15
N ASN A 128 -5.37 -19.70 13.46
CA ASN A 128 -5.66 -20.70 14.50
C ASN A 128 -4.76 -21.96 14.41
N GLY A 129 -3.52 -21.82 13.93
CA GLY A 129 -2.58 -22.93 13.76
C GLY A 129 -2.76 -23.76 12.50
N ILE A 130 -3.71 -23.41 11.62
CA ILE A 130 -3.90 -24.02 10.30
C ILE A 130 -3.22 -23.13 9.26
N GLU A 131 -2.41 -23.73 8.39
CA GLU A 131 -1.83 -23.06 7.23
C GLU A 131 -2.81 -23.09 6.05
N TRP A 132 -3.00 -21.94 5.42
CA TRP A 132 -3.90 -21.74 4.30
C TRP A 132 -3.12 -21.19 3.13
N ILE A 133 -3.18 -21.89 1.99
CA ILE A 133 -2.64 -21.37 0.74
C ILE A 133 -3.67 -20.45 0.07
N GLN A 134 -3.20 -19.34 -0.50
CA GLN A 134 -4.05 -18.32 -1.11
C GLN A 134 -4.78 -18.86 -2.36
N PRO A 135 -6.13 -18.85 -2.42
CA PRO A 135 -6.87 -19.28 -3.61
C PRO A 135 -6.51 -18.50 -4.88
N ALA A 136 -6.13 -17.22 -4.75
CA ALA A 136 -5.73 -16.36 -5.87
C ALA A 136 -4.50 -16.90 -6.64
N LEU A 137 -3.67 -17.75 -6.01
CA LEU A 137 -2.52 -18.41 -6.66
C LEU A 137 -2.92 -19.43 -7.72
N PHE A 138 -4.18 -19.90 -7.66
CA PHE A 138 -4.72 -20.93 -8.53
C PHE A 138 -5.76 -20.39 -9.51
N THR A 139 -5.78 -19.05 -9.70
CA THR A 139 -6.54 -18.42 -10.77
C THR A 139 -6.08 -18.96 -12.13
N ASN A 140 -6.98 -18.95 -13.11
CA ASN A 140 -6.78 -19.49 -14.46
C ASN A 140 -6.60 -21.02 -14.57
N LEU A 141 -6.75 -21.78 -13.47
CA LEU A 141 -6.84 -23.23 -13.51
C LEU A 141 -8.30 -23.68 -13.61
N SER A 142 -8.55 -24.74 -14.38
CA SER A 142 -9.86 -25.39 -14.37
C SER A 142 -10.01 -26.31 -13.16
N TRP A 143 -11.25 -26.69 -12.83
CA TRP A 143 -11.49 -27.71 -11.81
C TRP A 143 -10.75 -29.02 -12.13
N ASN A 144 -10.65 -29.40 -13.42
CA ASN A 144 -9.95 -30.62 -13.81
C ASN A 144 -8.44 -30.53 -13.51
N ASP A 145 -7.82 -29.37 -13.73
CA ASP A 145 -6.39 -29.16 -13.45
C ASP A 145 -6.12 -29.28 -11.95
N ILE A 146 -6.96 -28.63 -11.13
CA ILE A 146 -6.84 -28.69 -9.67
C ILE A 146 -7.11 -30.11 -9.19
N ASN A 147 -8.21 -30.76 -9.61
CA ASN A 147 -8.60 -32.09 -9.16
C ASN A 147 -7.58 -33.19 -9.56
N ALA A 148 -6.80 -32.98 -10.63
CA ALA A 148 -5.75 -33.90 -11.01
C ALA A 148 -4.59 -33.94 -9.99
N ILE A 149 -4.31 -32.82 -9.32
CA ILE A 149 -3.23 -32.70 -8.31
C ILE A 149 -3.79 -32.83 -6.88
N CYS A 150 -4.98 -32.29 -6.66
CA CYS A 150 -5.70 -32.23 -5.40
C CYS A 150 -7.06 -32.92 -5.54
N PRO A 151 -7.10 -34.26 -5.66
CA PRO A 151 -8.36 -35.00 -5.64
C PRO A 151 -9.03 -34.91 -4.26
N GLU A 152 -10.09 -35.69 -4.03
CA GLU A 152 -10.60 -35.89 -2.67
C GLU A 152 -9.49 -36.51 -1.80
N GLY A 153 -8.96 -35.74 -0.84
CA GLY A 153 -7.89 -36.16 0.07
C GLY A 153 -6.64 -35.30 0.01
N VAL A 154 -5.48 -35.94 0.12
CA VAL A 154 -4.17 -35.27 0.14
C VAL A 154 -3.71 -35.01 -1.29
N CYS A 155 -3.35 -33.76 -1.55
CA CYS A 155 -2.76 -33.29 -2.79
C CYS A 155 -1.35 -33.89 -3.01
N ALA A 156 -1.00 -34.12 -4.27
CA ALA A 156 0.33 -34.55 -4.68
C ALA A 156 0.71 -33.99 -6.05
N GLY A 157 1.71 -33.10 -6.10
CA GLY A 157 2.17 -32.46 -7.33
C GLY A 157 2.19 -30.94 -7.26
N VAL A 158 2.23 -30.27 -8.41
CA VAL A 158 2.45 -28.83 -8.52
C VAL A 158 1.29 -28.16 -9.23
N LEU A 159 0.75 -27.06 -8.68
CA LEU A 159 -0.25 -26.20 -9.30
C LEU A 159 0.29 -24.78 -9.43
N ASN A 160 0.29 -24.21 -10.64
CA ASN A 160 0.80 -22.85 -10.91
C ASN A 160 2.22 -22.58 -10.34
N GLY A 161 3.08 -23.60 -10.28
CA GLY A 161 4.44 -23.48 -9.73
C GLY A 161 4.54 -23.68 -8.22
N TYR A 162 3.43 -23.91 -7.51
CA TYR A 162 3.39 -24.20 -6.08
C TYR A 162 3.31 -25.70 -5.82
N ASP A 163 4.19 -26.23 -4.96
CA ASP A 163 4.14 -27.61 -4.51
C ASP A 163 2.97 -27.82 -3.55
N MET A 164 2.01 -28.62 -4.01
CA MET A 164 0.80 -28.95 -3.28
C MET A 164 0.92 -30.26 -2.53
N THR A 165 2.07 -30.93 -2.55
CA THR A 165 2.24 -32.22 -1.88
C THR A 165 2.01 -32.10 -0.37
N GLY A 166 1.05 -32.86 0.15
CA GLY A 166 0.69 -32.84 1.57
C GLY A 166 -0.40 -31.84 1.96
N TRP A 167 -0.79 -30.94 1.06
CA TRP A 167 -1.96 -30.08 1.26
C TRP A 167 -3.24 -30.90 1.15
N MET A 168 -4.34 -30.38 1.72
CA MET A 168 -5.66 -31.00 1.62
C MET A 168 -6.75 -29.94 1.55
N TRP A 169 -7.90 -30.30 0.99
CA TRP A 169 -9.07 -29.44 1.01
C TRP A 169 -9.52 -29.17 2.45
N ALA A 170 -9.72 -27.90 2.76
CA ALA A 170 -10.31 -27.49 4.03
C ALA A 170 -11.72 -28.06 4.18
N THR A 171 -12.05 -28.54 5.37
CA THR A 171 -13.41 -28.96 5.68
C THR A 171 -14.31 -27.73 5.85
N ILE A 172 -15.63 -27.96 5.85
CA ILE A 172 -16.59 -26.90 6.18
C ILE A 172 -16.33 -26.32 7.57
N GLU A 173 -15.92 -27.17 8.52
CA GLU A 173 -15.60 -26.75 9.88
C GLU A 173 -14.35 -25.86 9.92
N ASP A 174 -13.30 -26.20 9.15
CA ASP A 174 -12.09 -25.38 9.04
C ASP A 174 -12.41 -23.99 8.47
N VAL A 175 -13.23 -23.92 7.41
CA VAL A 175 -13.62 -22.66 6.78
C VAL A 175 -14.49 -21.82 7.72
N ASN A 176 -15.44 -22.44 8.45
CA ASN A 176 -16.25 -21.72 9.43
C ASN A 176 -15.39 -21.19 10.59
N ALA A 177 -14.43 -21.98 11.07
CA ALA A 177 -13.48 -21.56 12.11
C ALA A 177 -12.58 -20.41 11.65
N LEU A 178 -12.13 -20.44 10.39
CA LEU A 178 -11.38 -19.34 9.76
C LEU A 178 -12.18 -18.03 9.78
N PHE A 179 -13.44 -18.03 9.34
CA PHE A 179 -14.23 -16.80 9.31
C PHE A 179 -14.66 -16.35 10.71
N ASN A 180 -15.02 -17.27 11.60
CA ASN A 180 -15.33 -16.95 13.01
C ASN A 180 -14.16 -16.25 13.72
N HIS A 181 -12.90 -16.58 13.35
CA HIS A 181 -11.72 -15.87 13.86
C HIS A 181 -11.78 -14.37 13.53
N TYR A 182 -12.02 -14.01 12.27
CA TYR A 182 -12.06 -12.60 11.85
C TYR A 182 -13.33 -11.87 12.29
N ILE A 183 -14.46 -12.58 12.31
CA ILE A 183 -15.73 -12.07 12.87
C ILE A 183 -15.57 -11.76 14.37
N GLY A 184 -14.75 -12.54 15.08
CA GLY A 184 -14.44 -12.36 16.50
C GLY A 184 -15.40 -13.07 17.45
N PHE A 185 -16.33 -13.88 16.93
CA PHE A 185 -17.20 -14.77 17.69
C PHE A 185 -17.70 -15.93 16.79
N GLU A 186 -18.31 -16.95 17.40
CA GLU A 186 -18.84 -18.11 16.70
C GLU A 186 -20.18 -17.79 16.02
N ALA A 187 -20.12 -17.14 14.85
CA ALA A 187 -21.30 -16.79 14.05
C ALA A 187 -21.72 -17.93 13.10
N LEU A 188 -20.75 -18.71 12.62
CA LEU A 188 -20.95 -19.84 11.73
C LEU A 188 -20.89 -21.14 12.55
N GLY A 189 -22.02 -21.85 12.63
CA GLY A 189 -22.12 -23.15 13.30
C GLY A 189 -21.66 -24.32 12.41
N PRO A 190 -21.96 -25.58 12.78
CA PRO A 190 -21.63 -26.74 11.96
C PRO A 190 -22.41 -26.75 10.64
N GLY A 191 -21.75 -27.18 9.56
CA GLY A 191 -22.34 -27.24 8.22
C GLY A 191 -22.27 -25.93 7.44
N ARG A 192 -22.92 -25.88 6.27
CA ARG A 192 -22.85 -24.72 5.37
C ARG A 192 -23.59 -23.54 6.01
N GLY A 193 -22.83 -22.51 6.37
CA GLY A 193 -23.35 -21.25 6.91
C GLY A 193 -23.22 -20.08 5.94
N ASN A 194 -23.93 -19.00 6.24
CA ASN A 194 -23.75 -17.69 5.61
C ASN A 194 -23.81 -16.64 6.70
N TYR A 195 -22.92 -15.65 6.65
CA TYR A 195 -22.88 -14.53 7.56
C TYR A 195 -23.06 -13.23 6.79
N THR A 196 -24.09 -12.45 7.15
CA THR A 196 -24.49 -11.25 6.41
C THR A 196 -24.06 -9.93 7.04
N GLY A 197 -23.45 -9.95 8.24
CA GLY A 197 -22.91 -8.75 8.89
C GLY A 197 -23.95 -7.75 9.44
N TYR A 198 -25.24 -8.07 9.39
CA TYR A 198 -26.30 -7.12 9.74
C TYR A 198 -26.47 -7.00 11.26
N GLY A 199 -26.14 -5.83 11.82
CA GLY A 199 -26.27 -5.53 13.25
C GLY A 199 -25.07 -5.92 14.11
N ASP A 200 -23.93 -6.20 13.48
CA ASP A 200 -22.77 -6.76 14.16
C ASP A 200 -21.89 -5.77 14.93
N PRO A 201 -21.27 -6.21 16.04
CA PRO A 201 -20.33 -5.40 16.82
C PRO A 201 -18.97 -5.19 16.11
N LYS A 202 -18.65 -6.00 15.08
CA LYS A 202 -17.45 -5.86 14.23
C LYS A 202 -17.83 -5.72 12.75
N PRO A 203 -18.21 -4.51 12.29
CA PRO A 203 -18.59 -4.28 10.90
C PRO A 203 -17.42 -4.39 9.90
N ASN A 204 -16.17 -4.45 10.39
CA ASN A 204 -14.95 -4.44 9.58
C ASN A 204 -14.23 -5.79 9.46
N TRP A 205 -14.86 -6.92 9.81
CA TRP A 205 -14.20 -8.24 9.80
C TRP A 205 -13.51 -8.56 8.46
N ALA A 206 -14.10 -8.16 7.33
CA ALA A 206 -13.50 -8.34 6.00
C ALA A 206 -12.22 -7.51 5.84
N GLY A 207 -12.17 -6.31 6.44
CA GLY A 207 -10.95 -5.50 6.48
C GLY A 207 -9.84 -6.21 7.25
N GLU A 208 -10.16 -6.82 8.40
CA GLU A 208 -9.19 -7.60 9.19
C GLU A 208 -8.66 -8.82 8.41
N PHE A 209 -9.53 -9.50 7.65
CA PHE A 209 -9.13 -10.60 6.76
C PHE A 209 -8.07 -10.14 5.74
N TYR A 210 -8.28 -9.02 5.05
CA TYR A 210 -7.28 -8.51 4.10
C TYR A 210 -6.03 -7.92 4.77
N VAL A 211 -6.17 -7.33 5.96
CA VAL A 211 -5.02 -6.85 6.77
C VAL A 211 -4.07 -7.99 7.11
N ASP A 212 -4.60 -9.20 7.34
CA ASP A 212 -3.82 -10.39 7.66
C ASP A 212 -3.09 -10.97 6.42
N GLY A 213 -3.35 -10.42 5.23
CA GLY A 213 -2.60 -10.70 3.99
C GLY A 213 -3.34 -11.58 2.99
N TRP A 214 -4.62 -11.86 3.22
CA TRP A 214 -5.45 -12.54 2.24
C TRP A 214 -5.64 -11.71 0.97
N ARG A 215 -5.68 -12.36 -0.19
CA ARG A 215 -5.78 -11.72 -1.51
C ARG A 215 -7.22 -11.70 -2.00
N THR A 216 -7.58 -10.65 -2.72
CA THR A 216 -8.76 -10.67 -3.58
C THR A 216 -8.46 -11.51 -4.82
N THR A 217 -9.40 -12.37 -5.21
CA THR A 217 -9.34 -13.15 -6.46
C THR A 217 -9.93 -12.40 -7.63
#